data_AF-A0A8J6EE43-F1
#
_entry.id   AF-A0A8J6EE43-F1
#
_cell.length_a   1.000
_cell.length_b   1.000
_cell.length_c   1.000
_cell.angle_alpha   90.00
_cell.angle_beta   90.00
_cell.angle_gamma   90.00
#
_symmetry.space_group_name_H-M   'P 1'
#
loop_
_entity.id
_entity.type
_entity.pdbx_description
1 polymer ?
#
loop_
_entity_poly.entity_id
_entity_poly.type
_entity_poly.pdbx_seq_one_letter_code
_entity_poly.pdbx_strand_id
1 'polypeptide(L)'
;MDWELLGPPNKRCYKKAKGELPDVLSSCMDFLRSEAFFLLLSNLTGLKLHFLAPDNEDSDEGEGSSGDHARSLAQGDGGVEQAGAAARSQEDRVPTCTAELRCWEHGHYTMIHDNGAERQQFALDLLLFCGCEDWEAEYGGFTSYIAKEEDEELLTVYPENNCLALVYRDKETMRFVKHINHRSLQRDANHPNHRRFWDFAFVYYE
;
A
#
# COMPACT_ATOMS: atom_id res chain seq x y z
N MET A 1 4.73 10.59 23.38
CA MET A 1 4.69 10.08 22.00
C MET A 1 4.86 11.27 21.10
N ASP A 2 5.95 11.26 20.34
CA ASP A 2 6.33 12.40 19.53
C ASP A 2 5.80 12.22 18.11
N TRP A 3 5.38 13.33 17.52
CA TRP A 3 4.79 13.38 16.19
C TRP A 3 5.59 14.34 15.33
N GLU A 4 5.91 13.91 14.12
CA GLU A 4 6.59 14.73 13.12
C GLU A 4 5.60 15.09 12.01
N LEU A 5 5.46 16.38 11.72
CA LEU A 5 4.65 16.85 10.59
C LEU A 5 5.42 16.61 9.29
N LEU A 6 4.86 15.80 8.41
CA LEU A 6 5.44 15.48 7.11
C LEU A 6 5.00 16.46 6.04
N GLY A 7 5.97 16.85 5.21
CA GLY A 7 5.79 17.64 4.00
C GLY A 7 6.52 17.02 2.81
N PRO A 8 6.81 17.80 1.75
CA PRO A 8 6.39 19.19 1.54
C PRO A 8 4.88 19.32 1.22
N PRO A 9 4.27 20.52 1.37
CA PRO A 9 2.82 20.73 1.19
C PRO A 9 2.28 20.36 -0.19
N ASN A 10 3.09 20.41 -1.24
CA ASN A 10 2.67 19.98 -2.58
C ASN A 10 2.61 18.44 -2.74
N LYS A 11 2.93 17.68 -1.69
CA LYS A 11 2.87 16.21 -1.68
C LYS A 11 2.02 15.67 -0.53
N ARG A 12 2.18 16.24 0.67
CA ARG A 12 1.53 15.75 1.88
C ARG A 12 1.56 16.79 3.00
N CYS A 13 0.61 16.66 3.91
CA CYS A 13 0.57 17.35 5.19
C CYS A 13 -0.11 16.41 6.18
N TYR A 14 0.64 15.69 7.01
CA TYR A 14 0.08 14.87 8.09
C TYR A 14 1.14 14.55 9.13
N LYS A 15 0.74 14.04 10.29
CA LYS A 15 1.67 13.68 11.37
C LYS A 15 2.01 12.20 11.31
N LYS A 16 3.30 11.88 11.41
CA LYS A 16 3.83 10.52 11.58
C LYS A 16 4.44 10.35 12.97
N ALA A 17 4.23 9.20 13.58
CA ALA A 17 4.86 8.89 14.86
C ALA A 17 6.39 8.83 14.71
N LYS A 18 7.12 9.42 15.66
CA LYS A 18 8.58 9.46 15.70
C LYS A 18 9.10 9.03 17.06
N GLY A 19 10.30 8.44 17.06
CA GLY A 19 10.96 7.96 18.27
C GLY A 19 10.38 6.64 18.77
N GLU A 20 10.53 6.40 20.06
CA GLU A 20 10.05 5.18 20.70
C GLU A 20 8.51 5.20 20.84
N LEU A 21 7.89 4.13 20.37
CA LEU A 21 6.45 3.91 20.52
C LEU A 21 6.18 3.25 21.89
N PRO A 22 5.06 3.59 22.56
CA PRO A 22 4.57 2.81 23.69
C PRO A 22 4.48 1.31 23.35
N ASP A 23 4.75 0.45 24.34
CA ASP A 23 4.86 -1.01 24.16
C ASP A 23 3.70 -1.65 23.37
N VAL A 24 2.46 -1.23 23.64
CA VAL A 24 1.27 -1.75 22.95
C VAL A 24 1.29 -1.38 21.46
N LEU A 25 1.70 -0.16 21.13
CA LEU A 25 1.79 0.30 19.74
C LEU A 25 2.98 -0.36 19.04
N SER A 26 4.12 -0.53 19.72
CA SER A 26 5.25 -1.29 19.20
C SER A 26 4.85 -2.73 18.91
N SER A 27 4.18 -3.39 19.86
CA SER A 27 3.70 -4.77 19.71
C SER A 27 2.74 -4.92 18.53
N CYS A 28 1.86 -3.94 18.32
CA CYS A 28 0.96 -3.94 17.16
C CYS A 28 1.73 -3.76 15.83
N MET A 29 2.70 -2.85 15.78
CA MET A 29 3.59 -2.70 14.62
C MET A 29 4.37 -4.00 14.33
N ASP A 30 4.90 -4.64 15.36
CA ASP A 30 5.68 -5.88 15.24
C ASP A 30 4.80 -7.06 14.83
N PHE A 31 3.57 -7.13 15.35
CA PHE A 31 2.57 -8.10 14.91
C PHE A 31 2.28 -7.99 13.41
N LEU A 32 1.99 -6.78 12.92
CA LEU A 32 1.73 -6.55 11.49
C LEU A 32 2.97 -6.78 10.62
N ARG A 33 4.19 -6.68 11.16
CA ARG A 33 5.44 -7.05 10.48
C ARG A 33 5.83 -8.52 10.60
N SER A 34 5.11 -9.30 11.40
CA SER A 34 5.52 -10.66 11.74
C SER A 34 5.40 -11.61 10.56
N GLU A 35 6.29 -12.61 10.51
CA GLU A 35 6.27 -13.68 9.50
C GLU A 35 4.89 -14.37 9.41
N ALA A 36 4.25 -14.62 10.56
CA ALA A 36 2.91 -15.20 10.63
C ALA A 36 1.86 -14.30 9.98
N PHE A 37 1.98 -12.98 10.10
CA PHE A 37 1.05 -12.04 9.48
C PHE A 37 1.26 -11.96 7.96
N PHE A 38 2.50 -12.03 7.47
CA PHE A 38 2.78 -12.16 6.04
C PHE A 38 2.11 -13.42 5.45
N LEU A 39 2.23 -14.57 6.13
CA LEU A 39 1.56 -15.79 5.72
C LEU A 39 0.02 -15.66 5.76
N LEU A 40 -0.53 -14.96 6.76
CA LEU A 40 -1.96 -14.68 6.81
C LEU A 40 -2.42 -13.84 5.62
N LEU A 41 -1.68 -12.78 5.28
CA LEU A 41 -1.99 -11.92 4.13
C LEU A 41 -1.93 -12.72 2.83
N SER A 42 -0.94 -13.60 2.66
CA SER A 42 -0.90 -14.53 1.53
C SER A 42 -2.17 -15.37 1.42
N ASN A 43 -2.63 -15.94 2.53
CA ASN A 43 -3.85 -16.77 2.53
C ASN A 43 -5.12 -15.97 2.22
N LEU A 44 -5.17 -14.68 2.60
CA LEU A 44 -6.32 -13.80 2.36
C LEU A 44 -6.38 -13.24 0.95
N THR A 45 -5.22 -13.03 0.31
CA THR A 45 -5.11 -12.26 -0.94
C THR A 45 -4.66 -13.10 -2.12
N GLY A 46 -4.10 -14.28 -1.89
CA GLY A 46 -3.48 -15.10 -2.91
C GLY A 46 -2.10 -14.60 -3.38
N LEU A 47 -1.55 -13.55 -2.77
CA LEU A 47 -0.20 -13.05 -3.07
C LEU A 47 0.88 -13.90 -2.41
N LYS A 48 2.04 -14.05 -3.06
CA LYS A 48 3.22 -14.77 -2.54
C LYS A 48 4.04 -13.87 -1.59
N LEU A 49 3.42 -13.44 -0.49
CA LEU A 49 4.07 -12.68 0.58
C LEU A 49 4.85 -13.57 1.57
N HIS A 50 4.79 -14.89 1.44
CA HIS A 50 5.50 -15.80 2.33
C HIS A 50 5.95 -17.08 1.60
N PHE A 51 7.11 -17.64 1.96
CA PHE A 51 7.66 -18.84 1.29
C PHE A 51 6.77 -20.09 1.43
N LEU A 52 6.02 -20.20 2.54
CA LEU A 52 5.03 -21.27 2.77
C LEU A 52 3.66 -21.03 2.12
N ALA A 53 3.42 -19.87 1.50
CA ALA A 53 2.17 -19.64 0.78
C ALA A 53 2.11 -20.54 -0.46
N PRO A 54 0.92 -20.98 -0.91
CA PRO A 54 0.79 -21.71 -2.17
C PRO A 54 1.26 -20.87 -3.35
N ASP A 55 1.89 -21.51 -4.34
CA ASP A 55 2.20 -20.87 -5.62
C ASP A 55 0.91 -20.84 -6.44
N ASN A 56 0.31 -19.66 -6.55
CA ASN A 56 -0.88 -19.46 -7.39
C ASN A 56 -0.44 -19.30 -8.85
N GLU A 57 -0.04 -20.40 -9.48
CA GLU A 57 0.27 -20.45 -10.92
C GLU A 57 -0.98 -20.61 -11.82
N ASP A 58 -2.19 -20.56 -11.25
CA ASP A 58 -3.45 -20.84 -11.96
C ASP A 58 -4.26 -19.58 -12.29
N SER A 59 -3.70 -18.67 -13.08
CA SER A 59 -4.47 -17.58 -13.72
C SER A 59 -3.90 -17.24 -15.10
N ASP A 60 -3.80 -18.26 -15.95
CA ASP A 60 -3.55 -18.07 -17.39
C ASP A 60 -4.68 -18.74 -18.19
N GLU A 61 -5.91 -18.24 -18.03
CA GLU A 61 -7.02 -18.54 -18.93
C GLU A 61 -7.08 -17.49 -20.06
N GLY A 62 -6.16 -17.64 -21.02
CA GLY A 62 -6.40 -17.56 -22.47
C GLY A 62 -6.94 -16.28 -23.12
N GLU A 63 -6.10 -15.69 -23.99
CA GLU A 63 -6.50 -15.44 -25.38
C GLU A 63 -5.42 -15.94 -26.34
N GLY A 64 -5.78 -16.94 -27.16
CA GLY A 64 -4.92 -17.56 -28.14
C GLY A 64 -4.66 -16.66 -29.35
N SER A 65 -3.39 -16.50 -29.70
CA SER A 65 -3.01 -16.08 -31.05
C SER A 65 -2.44 -17.28 -31.81
N SER A 66 -3.30 -17.90 -32.60
CA SER A 66 -2.91 -18.82 -33.67
C SER A 66 -2.17 -18.04 -34.77
N GLY A 67 -0.97 -18.48 -35.13
CA GLY A 67 -0.22 -17.93 -36.27
C GLY A 67 1.00 -18.80 -36.62
N ASP A 68 0.83 -19.63 -37.64
CA ASP A 68 1.74 -20.66 -38.13
C ASP A 68 3.13 -20.19 -38.63
N HIS A 69 4.10 -21.09 -38.43
CA HIS A 69 5.23 -21.49 -39.29
C HIS A 69 5.98 -20.46 -40.15
N ALA A 70 7.28 -20.29 -39.86
CA ALA A 70 8.34 -20.48 -40.87
C ALA A 70 9.70 -20.80 -40.23
N ARG A 71 10.27 -21.93 -40.66
CA ARG A 71 11.61 -22.44 -40.33
C ARG A 71 12.67 -21.62 -41.05
N SER A 72 13.80 -21.33 -40.40
CA SER A 72 15.08 -21.20 -41.11
C SER A 72 16.25 -21.57 -40.20
N LEU A 73 16.96 -22.62 -40.60
CA LEU A 73 18.24 -23.07 -40.05
C LEU A 73 19.37 -22.22 -40.64
N ALA A 74 20.28 -21.72 -39.80
CA ALA A 74 21.66 -21.44 -40.20
C ALA A 74 22.59 -21.58 -38.98
N GLN A 75 23.59 -22.46 -39.13
CA GLN A 75 24.68 -22.76 -38.20
C GLN A 75 25.85 -21.76 -38.32
N GLY A 76 26.64 -21.63 -37.25
CA GLY A 76 28.00 -21.07 -37.20
C GLY A 76 28.29 -20.52 -35.80
N ASP A 77 28.78 -21.32 -34.84
CA ASP A 77 30.18 -21.69 -34.52
C ASP A 77 30.98 -20.62 -33.73
N GLY A 78 31.52 -21.05 -32.59
CA GLY A 78 32.77 -20.56 -31.99
C GLY A 78 32.77 -19.34 -31.06
N GLY A 79 32.71 -19.55 -29.73
CA GLY A 79 33.16 -18.55 -28.74
C GLY A 79 32.79 -18.88 -27.29
N VAL A 80 33.69 -19.57 -26.58
CA VAL A 80 33.62 -19.79 -25.13
C VAL A 80 34.36 -18.66 -24.42
N GLU A 81 33.72 -17.98 -23.45
CA GLU A 81 34.30 -17.68 -22.12
C GLU A 81 33.33 -16.90 -21.19
N GLN A 82 33.13 -17.49 -20.00
CA GLN A 82 32.75 -16.90 -18.68
C GLN A 82 31.39 -16.19 -18.58
N ALA A 83 30.29 -16.86 -18.20
CA ALA A 83 29.95 -17.42 -16.88
C ALA A 83 29.99 -16.40 -15.72
N GLY A 84 28.80 -16.02 -15.24
CA GLY A 84 28.59 -15.79 -13.81
C GLY A 84 28.25 -14.37 -13.34
N ALA A 85 27.09 -13.85 -13.74
CA ALA A 85 26.28 -13.00 -12.86
C ALA A 85 24.82 -13.16 -13.27
N ALA A 86 24.13 -14.01 -12.52
CA ALA A 86 22.78 -14.47 -12.77
C ALA A 86 21.82 -13.29 -13.01
N ALA A 87 21.11 -13.34 -14.13
CA ALA A 87 19.74 -12.89 -14.19
C ALA A 87 18.99 -13.66 -13.09
N ARG A 88 18.82 -13.03 -11.92
CA ARG A 88 17.85 -13.51 -10.94
C ARG A 88 16.51 -13.47 -11.68
N SER A 89 15.90 -14.63 -11.88
CA SER A 89 14.48 -14.72 -12.23
C SER A 89 13.71 -13.81 -11.27
N GLN A 90 12.66 -13.16 -11.76
CA GLN A 90 11.79 -12.31 -10.92
C GLN A 90 11.14 -13.09 -9.76
N GLU A 91 11.29 -14.41 -9.71
CA GLU A 91 10.64 -15.38 -8.82
C GLU A 91 11.25 -15.48 -7.41
N ASP A 92 12.40 -14.86 -7.13
CA ASP A 92 13.13 -15.01 -5.85
C ASP A 92 13.23 -13.69 -5.04
N ARG A 93 12.23 -12.80 -5.15
CA ARG A 93 12.18 -11.63 -4.28
C ARG A 93 11.73 -12.03 -2.87
N VAL A 94 12.44 -11.52 -1.87
CA VAL A 94 12.06 -11.69 -0.46
C VAL A 94 10.95 -10.68 -0.18
N PRO A 95 9.77 -11.12 0.27
CA PRO A 95 8.68 -10.22 0.59
C PRO A 95 9.08 -9.19 1.65
N THR A 96 8.67 -7.95 1.46
CA THR A 96 9.00 -6.85 2.36
C THR A 96 7.79 -5.99 2.67
N CYS A 97 7.87 -5.17 3.72
CA CYS A 97 6.88 -4.14 3.96
C CYS A 97 7.50 -2.82 4.41
N THR A 98 6.79 -1.73 4.16
CA THR A 98 7.02 -0.44 4.80
C THR A 98 5.82 -0.11 5.68
N ALA A 99 6.04 0.64 6.76
CA ALA A 99 4.98 0.92 7.70
C ALA A 99 5.16 2.25 8.43
N GLU A 100 4.05 2.88 8.75
CA GLU A 100 4.00 4.05 9.61
C GLU A 100 2.69 4.14 10.40
N LEU A 101 2.79 4.71 11.59
CA LEU A 101 1.64 5.10 12.40
C LEU A 101 1.36 6.58 12.14
N ARG A 102 0.17 6.87 11.61
CA ARG A 102 -0.21 8.23 11.17
C ARG A 102 -1.26 8.81 12.11
N CYS A 103 -1.27 10.14 12.20
CA CYS A 103 -2.26 10.92 12.93
C CYS A 103 -2.88 11.95 11.98
N TRP A 104 -4.21 11.91 11.90
CA TRP A 104 -5.01 12.70 10.98
C TRP A 104 -5.88 13.69 11.74
N GLU A 105 -5.78 14.97 11.40
CA GLU A 105 -6.57 16.05 11.99
C GLU A 105 -6.91 17.10 10.91
N HIS A 106 -7.72 18.10 11.28
CA HIS A 106 -8.08 19.20 10.38
C HIS A 106 -6.88 19.77 9.62
N GLY A 107 -7.01 19.91 8.30
CA GLY A 107 -5.96 20.44 7.41
C GLY A 107 -4.96 19.39 6.91
N HIS A 108 -5.03 18.13 7.37
CA HIS A 108 -4.18 17.06 6.86
C HIS A 108 -4.68 16.50 5.51
N TYR A 109 -3.75 16.06 4.66
CA TYR A 109 -4.00 15.49 3.33
C TYR A 109 -2.77 14.79 2.75
N THR A 110 -2.98 14.04 1.66
CA THR A 110 -1.90 13.72 0.70
C THR A 110 -2.32 14.12 -0.72
N MET A 111 -1.33 14.23 -1.60
CA MET A 111 -1.51 14.57 -3.01
C MET A 111 -0.75 13.61 -3.91
N ILE A 112 -1.40 13.32 -5.03
CA ILE A 112 -0.80 12.63 -6.17
C ILE A 112 0.28 13.55 -6.77
N HIS A 113 1.49 13.03 -6.94
CA HIS A 113 2.62 13.77 -7.51
C HIS A 113 3.49 12.87 -8.40
N ASP A 114 4.02 13.44 -9.48
CA ASP A 114 4.57 12.69 -10.63
C ASP A 114 5.75 11.76 -10.28
N ASN A 115 6.55 12.15 -9.28
CA ASN A 115 7.79 11.45 -8.91
C ASN A 115 7.62 10.45 -7.74
N GLY A 116 6.44 9.87 -7.54
CA GLY A 116 6.22 8.88 -6.49
C GLY A 116 6.85 7.53 -6.85
N ALA A 117 7.88 7.10 -6.12
CA ALA A 117 8.50 5.78 -6.30
C ALA A 117 7.50 4.61 -6.09
N GLU A 118 6.45 4.84 -5.29
CA GLU A 118 5.34 3.90 -5.07
C GLU A 118 4.47 3.63 -6.32
N ARG A 119 4.66 4.39 -7.41
CA ARG A 119 3.87 4.28 -8.65
C ARG A 119 4.33 3.16 -9.60
N GLN A 120 5.41 2.44 -9.30
CA GLN A 120 6.07 1.59 -10.29
C GLN A 120 6.08 0.10 -9.93
N GLN A 121 5.43 -0.30 -8.83
CA GLN A 121 5.39 -1.68 -8.39
C GLN A 121 4.01 -2.06 -7.87
N PHE A 122 3.65 -3.33 -8.07
CA PHE A 122 2.52 -3.96 -7.43
C PHE A 122 2.70 -3.92 -5.92
N ALA A 123 1.62 -3.68 -5.19
CA ALA A 123 1.68 -3.55 -3.74
C ALA A 123 0.34 -3.86 -3.10
N LEU A 124 0.38 -4.39 -1.88
CA LEU A 124 -0.79 -4.53 -1.02
C LEU A 124 -0.76 -3.46 0.06
N ASP A 125 -1.67 -2.51 -0.02
CA ASP A 125 -1.87 -1.53 1.05
C ASP A 125 -2.73 -2.14 2.16
N LEU A 126 -2.35 -1.89 3.41
CA LEU A 126 -3.13 -2.22 4.60
C LEU A 126 -3.33 -0.97 5.45
N LEU A 127 -4.59 -0.69 5.80
CA LEU A 127 -4.97 0.42 6.67
C LEU A 127 -5.79 -0.13 7.84
N LEU A 128 -5.30 0.04 9.07
CA LEU A 128 -6.05 -0.27 10.29
C LEU A 128 -6.35 1.03 11.04
N PHE A 129 -7.63 1.40 11.14
CA PHE A 129 -8.05 2.69 11.71
C PHE A 129 -8.38 2.60 13.20
N CYS A 130 -8.09 3.67 13.93
CA CYS A 130 -8.34 3.81 15.37
C CYS A 130 -8.85 5.22 15.71
N GLY A 131 -9.82 5.32 16.62
CA GLY A 131 -10.29 6.60 17.18
C GLY A 131 -11.08 7.48 16.20
N CYS A 132 -11.65 6.88 15.15
CA CYS A 132 -12.52 7.53 14.17
C CYS A 132 -14.02 7.29 14.46
N GLU A 133 -14.42 7.21 15.74
CA GLU A 133 -15.84 7.14 16.09
C GLU A 133 -16.58 8.39 15.56
N ASP A 134 -17.76 8.20 14.97
CA ASP A 134 -18.58 9.29 14.40
C ASP A 134 -17.84 10.11 13.32
N TRP A 135 -16.86 9.53 12.61
CA TRP A 135 -16.20 10.20 11.49
C TRP A 135 -17.04 10.09 10.23
N GLU A 136 -17.50 11.22 9.70
CA GLU A 136 -18.37 11.27 8.52
C GLU A 136 -17.57 11.50 7.23
N ALA A 137 -18.09 11.01 6.12
CA ALA A 137 -17.47 11.13 4.79
C ALA A 137 -17.22 12.59 4.40
N GLU A 138 -18.14 13.48 4.78
CA GLU A 138 -18.13 14.91 4.49
C GLU A 138 -16.93 15.63 5.13
N TYR A 139 -16.27 15.03 6.12
CA TYR A 139 -15.10 15.60 6.77
C TYR A 139 -13.84 15.44 5.92
N GLY A 140 -13.82 14.52 4.96
CA GLY A 140 -12.62 14.07 4.26
C GLY A 140 -11.87 13.02 5.08
N GLY A 141 -10.56 12.87 4.86
CA GLY A 141 -9.72 11.89 5.57
C GLY A 141 -9.85 10.45 5.07
N PHE A 142 -10.78 10.18 4.15
CA PHE A 142 -10.85 8.90 3.42
C PHE A 142 -9.69 8.76 2.43
N THR A 143 -9.31 7.52 2.15
CA THR A 143 -8.31 7.19 1.13
C THR A 143 -9.03 6.86 -0.17
N SER A 144 -8.78 7.63 -1.22
CA SER A 144 -9.31 7.40 -2.56
C SER A 144 -8.23 6.78 -3.44
N TYR A 145 -8.59 5.75 -4.18
CA TYR A 145 -7.79 5.04 -5.16
C TYR A 145 -8.34 5.36 -6.55
N ILE A 146 -7.47 5.78 -7.46
CA ILE A 146 -7.86 6.24 -8.80
C ILE A 146 -6.98 5.58 -9.86
N ALA A 147 -7.56 5.39 -11.05
CA ALA A 147 -6.80 4.98 -12.22
C ALA A 147 -5.85 6.11 -12.67
N LYS A 148 -4.68 5.73 -13.18
CA LYS A 148 -3.65 6.67 -13.61
C LYS A 148 -4.05 7.27 -14.95
N GLU A 149 -3.88 8.58 -15.06
CA GLU A 149 -4.19 9.35 -16.28
C GLU A 149 -5.68 9.36 -16.67
N GLU A 150 -6.54 8.85 -15.78
CA GLU A 150 -7.99 8.85 -15.92
C GLU A 150 -8.62 9.64 -14.77
N ASP A 151 -9.79 10.22 -15.01
CA ASP A 151 -10.60 10.90 -13.99
C ASP A 151 -11.54 9.89 -13.26
N GLU A 152 -11.15 8.62 -13.20
CA GLU A 152 -11.96 7.53 -12.64
C GLU A 152 -11.51 7.16 -11.21
N GLU A 153 -12.44 7.27 -10.26
CA GLU A 153 -12.25 6.76 -8.91
C GLU A 153 -12.62 5.27 -8.87
N LEU A 154 -11.64 4.43 -8.50
CA LEU A 154 -11.79 2.97 -8.44
C LEU A 154 -12.38 2.51 -7.10
N LEU A 155 -11.92 3.12 -6.01
CA LEU A 155 -12.30 2.73 -4.65
C LEU A 155 -12.08 3.88 -3.67
N THR A 156 -13.00 4.01 -2.70
CA THR A 156 -12.83 4.88 -1.54
C THR A 156 -12.90 4.07 -0.24
N VAL A 157 -11.91 4.25 0.63
CA VAL A 157 -11.83 3.64 1.97
C VAL A 157 -12.08 4.71 3.02
N TYR A 158 -13.19 4.59 3.73
CA TYR A 158 -13.57 5.48 4.83
C TYR A 158 -12.94 5.04 6.16
N PRO A 159 -12.52 5.98 7.04
CA PRO A 159 -12.05 5.64 8.37
C PRO A 159 -13.18 5.03 9.21
N GLU A 160 -13.00 3.80 9.68
CA GLU A 160 -13.95 3.11 10.56
C GLU A 160 -13.19 2.39 11.69
N ASN A 161 -13.64 2.56 12.93
CA ASN A 161 -12.85 2.17 14.09
C ASN A 161 -12.65 0.65 14.14
N ASN A 162 -11.41 0.20 14.32
CA ASN A 162 -11.06 -1.22 14.34
C ASN A 162 -11.38 -1.97 13.04
N CYS A 163 -11.49 -1.26 11.91
CA CYS A 163 -11.60 -1.85 10.58
C CYS A 163 -10.22 -1.92 9.91
N LEU A 164 -9.92 -3.09 9.33
CA LEU A 164 -8.72 -3.36 8.56
C LEU A 164 -9.09 -3.43 7.07
N ALA A 165 -8.59 -2.49 6.29
CA ALA A 165 -8.78 -2.46 4.83
C ALA A 165 -7.52 -3.02 4.14
N LEU A 166 -7.73 -3.93 3.19
CA LEU A 166 -6.69 -4.47 2.30
C LEU A 166 -7.02 -4.04 0.87
N VAL A 167 -6.07 -3.36 0.21
CA VAL A 167 -6.24 -2.90 -1.18
C VAL A 167 -5.01 -3.26 -1.98
N TYR A 168 -5.19 -4.15 -2.96
CA TYR A 168 -4.14 -4.48 -3.92
C TYR A 168 -4.12 -3.44 -5.03
N ARG A 169 -2.92 -2.93 -5.33
CA ARG A 169 -2.69 -1.92 -6.36
C ARG A 169 -1.72 -2.45 -7.40
N ASP A 170 -2.01 -2.15 -8.66
CA ASP A 170 -1.09 -2.30 -9.77
C ASP A 170 -0.27 -1.02 -10.01
N LYS A 171 0.43 -0.97 -11.14
CA LYS A 171 1.27 0.16 -11.56
C LYS A 171 0.46 1.35 -12.08
N GLU A 172 -0.82 1.14 -12.36
CA GLU A 172 -1.73 2.16 -12.89
C GLU A 172 -2.71 2.65 -11.82
N THR A 173 -2.62 2.14 -10.59
CA THR A 173 -3.44 2.59 -9.47
C THR A 173 -2.68 3.56 -8.57
N MET A 174 -3.20 4.78 -8.45
CA MET A 174 -2.70 5.80 -7.52
C MET A 174 -3.64 5.96 -6.33
N ARG A 175 -3.16 6.53 -5.23
CA ARG A 175 -3.99 6.85 -4.07
C ARG A 175 -3.65 8.18 -3.44
N PHE A 176 -4.63 8.75 -2.75
CA PHE A 176 -4.42 9.90 -1.88
C PHE A 176 -5.43 9.90 -0.72
N VAL A 177 -5.10 10.64 0.34
CA VAL A 177 -6.00 10.89 1.46
C VAL A 177 -6.63 12.26 1.25
N LYS A 178 -7.96 12.30 1.15
CA LYS A 178 -8.71 13.52 0.92
C LYS A 178 -8.49 14.51 2.07
N HIS A 179 -8.33 15.78 1.72
CA HIS A 179 -8.17 16.86 2.70
C HIS A 179 -9.27 16.88 3.76
N ILE A 180 -8.85 16.88 5.02
CA ILE A 180 -9.72 16.96 6.19
C ILE A 180 -10.15 18.41 6.38
N ASN A 181 -11.42 18.71 6.06
CA ASN A 181 -11.91 20.08 6.00
C ASN A 181 -12.43 20.58 7.36
N HIS A 182 -12.92 21.83 7.39
CA HIS A 182 -13.31 22.52 8.63
C HIS A 182 -14.54 21.90 9.32
N ARG A 183 -15.33 21.08 8.61
CA ARG A 183 -16.49 20.40 9.21
C ARG A 183 -16.08 19.40 10.29
N SER A 184 -14.87 18.83 10.21
CA SER A 184 -14.37 17.94 11.26
C SER A 184 -14.29 18.63 12.63
N LEU A 185 -14.07 19.96 12.67
CA LEU A 185 -14.01 20.72 13.93
C LEU A 185 -15.38 20.83 14.62
N GLN A 186 -16.49 20.65 13.89
CA GLN A 186 -17.83 20.64 14.49
C GLN A 186 -18.01 19.38 15.36
N ARG A 187 -17.51 18.23 14.91
CA ARG A 187 -17.40 17.01 15.72
C ARG A 187 -16.51 17.22 16.93
N ASP A 188 -15.35 17.85 16.75
CA ASP A 188 -14.38 18.11 17.82
C ASP A 188 -14.94 18.96 18.97
N ALA A 189 -15.90 19.84 18.67
CA ALA A 189 -16.58 20.66 19.68
C ALA A 189 -17.45 19.80 20.61
N ASN A 190 -18.06 18.73 20.08
CA ASN A 190 -18.89 17.79 20.84
C ASN A 190 -18.05 16.70 21.53
N HIS A 191 -16.87 16.38 20.97
CA HIS A 191 -15.96 15.35 21.48
C HIS A 191 -14.53 15.89 21.66
N PRO A 192 -14.26 16.67 22.72
CA PRO A 192 -12.98 17.38 22.88
C PRO A 192 -11.75 16.47 22.97
N ASN A 193 -11.94 15.20 23.31
CA ASN A 193 -10.88 14.19 23.38
C ASN A 193 -10.62 13.45 22.06
N HIS A 194 -11.48 13.60 21.03
CA HIS A 194 -11.45 12.82 19.78
C HIS A 194 -11.22 13.69 18.54
N ARG A 195 -10.31 14.68 18.62
CA ARG A 195 -10.07 15.66 17.54
C ARG A 195 -9.35 15.16 16.29
N ARG A 196 -9.04 13.88 16.29
CA ARG A 196 -8.14 13.22 15.36
C ARG A 196 -8.46 11.75 15.33
N PHE A 197 -8.05 11.10 14.27
CA PHE A 197 -7.99 9.65 14.21
C PHE A 197 -6.56 9.22 13.84
N TRP A 198 -6.31 7.94 14.02
CA TRP A 198 -5.04 7.32 13.73
C TRP A 198 -5.23 6.14 12.79
N ASP A 199 -4.18 5.81 12.06
CA ASP A 199 -4.13 4.55 11.37
C ASP A 199 -2.72 3.95 11.40
N PHE A 200 -2.68 2.62 11.35
CA PHE A 200 -1.49 1.87 10.98
C PHE A 200 -1.54 1.69 9.47
N ALA A 201 -0.61 2.34 8.76
CA ALA A 201 -0.51 2.27 7.32
C ALA A 201 0.70 1.42 6.94
N PHE A 202 0.42 0.29 6.30
CA PHE A 202 1.42 -0.65 5.81
C PHE A 202 1.30 -0.79 4.30
N VAL A 203 2.44 -1.07 3.65
CA VAL A 203 2.51 -1.43 2.24
C VAL A 203 3.40 -2.67 2.13
N TYR A 204 2.84 -3.77 1.63
CA TYR A 204 3.52 -5.05 1.44
C TYR A 204 3.87 -5.24 -0.04
N TYR A 205 5.01 -5.88 -0.27
CA TYR A 205 5.54 -6.20 -1.59
C TYR A 205 5.97 -7.67 -1.61
N GLU A 206 5.69 -8.33 -2.73
CA GLU A 206 6.21 -9.66 -3.06
C GLU A 206 7.72 -9.63 -3.36
#